data_AF-A0A924XMP0-F1
#
_entry.id   AF-A0A924XMP0-F1
#
_cell.length_a   1.000
_cell.length_b   1.000
_cell.length_c   1.000
_cell.angle_alpha   90.00
_cell.angle_beta   90.00
_cell.angle_gamma   90.00
#
_symmetry.space_group_name_H-M   'P 1'
#
loop_
_entity.id
_entity.type
_entity.pdbx_description
1 polymer ?
#
loop_
_entity_poly.entity_id
_entity_poly.type
_entity_poly.pdbx_seq_one_letter_code
_entity_poly.pdbx_strand_id
1 'polypeptide(L)'
;MSTGVSVKSSTPKAELALWLSATQCFLQPENQIVTDGTAKQHLSRNWIGEVRVVQWGLLRCSQHSNQLKFADENEMNALAALSDILLEATIISDTLCSGKNVSLMAWTNWREWLNDSIAPSATAFINSYAPEIAATSPLDSLRHQVEAQGIIGADVQSIIADLMSLLDRLRFVEILLENDQPLKSTLLLFSLIHSETQRLLTKVNCASQLVEQGTPLFDALDGIAYIAPMELRKVFAHELLGLSELRQAPAIFAKVETAFGLLQDCFQQSIVALAKIHDEQLSGELIFSNYKTKLDQSLKLRNDLWVMLKNIQHTEQKIEHQHLANLRKIVADFKESSMRFLMYKDCETTERFIEEILYTRQPKEVAQVLHRFSAYLETLLGQVNMRTVLATHPFDYPKIEV
;
A
#
# COMPACT_ATOMS: atom_id res chain seq x y z
N MET A 1 20.94 -20.76 -2.13
CA MET A 1 20.29 -21.09 -3.41
C MET A 1 18.88 -20.55 -3.35
N SER A 2 18.67 -19.43 -4.04
CA SER A 2 17.43 -18.66 -4.06
C SER A 2 16.46 -19.33 -5.02
N THR A 3 15.41 -19.95 -4.49
CA THR A 3 14.21 -20.26 -5.29
C THR A 3 13.36 -19.00 -5.30
N GLY A 4 13.77 -18.04 -6.13
CA GLY A 4 12.91 -16.93 -6.51
C GLY A 4 11.68 -17.49 -7.19
N VAL A 5 10.53 -17.36 -6.52
CA VAL A 5 9.24 -17.45 -7.20
C VAL A 5 9.27 -16.34 -8.23
N SER A 6 9.46 -16.71 -9.49
CA SER A 6 9.35 -15.80 -10.63
C SER A 6 7.99 -15.14 -10.53
N VAL A 7 7.99 -13.83 -10.26
CA VAL A 7 6.81 -12.97 -10.29
C VAL A 7 6.22 -13.09 -11.69
N LYS A 8 5.18 -13.92 -11.87
CA LYS A 8 4.40 -13.86 -13.09
C LYS A 8 3.79 -12.47 -13.15
N SER A 9 4.27 -11.66 -14.09
CA SER A 9 3.62 -10.41 -14.50
C SER A 9 2.14 -10.71 -14.75
N SER A 10 1.25 -9.94 -14.15
CA SER A 10 -0.18 -10.00 -14.41
C SER A 10 -0.46 -9.97 -15.91
N THR A 11 -1.51 -10.66 -16.35
CA THR A 11 -1.88 -10.65 -17.76
C THR A 11 -2.42 -9.25 -18.13
N PRO A 12 -2.23 -8.77 -19.38
CA PRO A 12 -2.79 -7.50 -19.83
C PRO A 12 -4.32 -7.42 -19.65
N LYS A 13 -5.02 -8.57 -19.71
CA LYS A 13 -6.47 -8.68 -19.42
C LYS A 13 -6.78 -8.35 -17.95
N ALA A 14 -6.02 -8.92 -17.01
CA ALA A 14 -6.18 -8.66 -15.58
C ALA A 14 -5.86 -7.21 -15.20
N GLU A 15 -4.80 -6.63 -15.77
CA GLU A 15 -4.47 -5.22 -15.57
C GLU A 15 -5.53 -4.29 -16.13
N LEU A 16 -6.03 -4.55 -17.35
CA LEU A 16 -7.12 -3.75 -17.93
C LEU A 16 -8.38 -3.80 -17.05
N ALA A 17 -8.81 -5.00 -16.63
CA ALA A 17 -9.99 -5.15 -15.79
C ALA A 17 -9.84 -4.45 -14.43
N LEU A 18 -8.64 -4.51 -13.83
CA LEU A 18 -8.34 -3.80 -12.58
C LEU A 18 -8.44 -2.29 -12.76
N TRP A 19 -7.78 -1.72 -13.78
CA TRP A 19 -7.80 -0.28 -14.00
C TRP A 19 -9.18 0.24 -14.39
N LEU A 20 -9.97 -0.53 -15.16
CA LEU A 20 -11.37 -0.20 -15.44
C LEU A 20 -12.20 -0.17 -14.16
N SER A 21 -12.11 -1.24 -13.35
CA SER A 21 -12.84 -1.33 -12.06
C SER A 21 -12.47 -0.17 -11.13
N ALA A 22 -11.17 0.14 -11.04
CA ALA A 22 -10.65 1.20 -10.20
C ALA A 22 -11.09 2.59 -10.68
N THR A 23 -11.07 2.81 -12.00
CA THR A 23 -11.55 4.05 -12.59
C THR A 23 -13.05 4.22 -12.34
N GLN A 24 -13.87 3.22 -12.66
CA GLN A 24 -15.32 3.26 -12.44
C GLN A 24 -15.66 3.49 -10.96
N CYS A 25 -14.96 2.81 -10.05
CA CYS A 25 -15.15 2.99 -8.61
C CYS A 25 -14.86 4.43 -8.18
N PHE A 26 -13.76 5.02 -8.64
CA PHE A 26 -13.38 6.39 -8.31
C PHE A 26 -14.33 7.46 -8.87
N LEU A 27 -15.01 7.16 -9.99
CA LEU A 27 -16.03 8.04 -10.56
C LEU A 27 -17.32 8.08 -9.70
N GLN A 28 -17.53 7.12 -8.80
CA GLN A 28 -18.68 7.16 -7.89
C GLN A 28 -18.49 8.24 -6.81
N PRO A 29 -19.50 9.11 -6.55
CA PRO A 29 -19.37 10.21 -5.59
C PRO A 29 -18.96 9.77 -4.19
N GLU A 30 -19.48 8.63 -3.73
CA GLU A 30 -19.24 8.04 -2.41
C GLU A 30 -17.81 7.51 -2.21
N ASN A 31 -17.11 7.24 -3.30
CA ASN A 31 -15.76 6.67 -3.29
C ASN A 31 -14.67 7.71 -3.60
N GLN A 32 -15.06 8.97 -3.79
CA GLN A 32 -14.11 10.07 -3.90
C GLN A 32 -13.49 10.29 -2.52
N ILE A 33 -12.16 10.34 -2.50
CA ILE A 33 -11.40 10.71 -1.31
C ILE A 33 -11.61 12.21 -1.12
N VAL A 34 -12.73 12.55 -0.52
CA VAL A 34 -13.13 13.94 -0.29
C VAL A 34 -12.08 14.54 0.65
N THR A 35 -11.33 15.52 0.15
CA THR A 35 -10.50 16.37 1.01
C THR A 35 -11.40 17.00 2.07
N ASP A 36 -11.13 16.77 3.35
CA ASP A 36 -11.90 17.36 4.46
C ASP A 36 -12.11 18.87 4.22
N GLY A 37 -13.32 19.21 3.83
CA GLY A 37 -13.68 20.54 3.36
C GLY A 37 -15.14 20.83 3.64
N THR A 38 -15.43 22.06 4.05
CA THR A 38 -16.81 22.55 4.10
C THR A 38 -17.39 22.60 2.69
N ALA A 39 -18.72 22.49 2.55
CA ALA A 39 -19.40 22.59 1.24
C ALA A 39 -18.98 23.85 0.44
N LYS A 40 -18.66 24.95 1.12
CA LYS A 40 -18.12 26.17 0.48
C LYS A 40 -16.72 25.99 -0.08
N GLN A 41 -15.85 25.25 0.60
CA GLN A 41 -14.49 24.97 0.12
C GLN A 41 -14.51 24.07 -1.12
N HIS A 42 -15.44 23.12 -1.21
CA HIS A 42 -15.60 22.27 -2.40
C HIS A 42 -16.01 23.04 -3.66
N LEU A 43 -16.85 24.07 -3.50
CA LEU A 43 -17.30 24.91 -4.63
C LEU A 43 -16.18 25.76 -5.22
N SER A 44 -15.25 26.24 -4.38
CA SER A 44 -14.11 27.06 -4.81
C SER A 44 -12.86 26.27 -5.19
N ARG A 45 -12.86 24.95 -4.94
CA ARG A 45 -11.71 24.07 -5.18
C ARG A 45 -11.46 23.87 -6.68
N ASN A 46 -10.20 23.75 -7.05
CA ASN A 46 -9.79 23.34 -8.39
C ASN A 46 -9.73 21.81 -8.46
N TRP A 47 -10.56 21.20 -9.30
CA TRP A 47 -10.71 19.75 -9.45
C TRP A 47 -9.75 19.13 -10.49
N ILE A 48 -8.75 19.90 -10.96
CA ILE A 48 -7.78 19.42 -11.94
C ILE A 48 -6.95 18.23 -11.43
N GLY A 49 -6.77 18.11 -10.11
CA GLY A 49 -6.05 16.99 -9.49
C GLY A 49 -6.77 15.67 -9.75
N GLU A 50 -8.08 15.64 -9.53
CA GLU A 50 -8.96 14.50 -9.77
C GLU A 50 -9.03 14.14 -11.25
N VAL A 51 -9.12 15.16 -12.12
CA VAL A 51 -9.08 14.93 -13.58
C VAL A 51 -7.79 14.25 -14.00
N ARG A 52 -6.63 14.68 -13.49
CA ARG A 52 -5.36 14.05 -13.78
C ARG A 52 -5.31 12.61 -13.29
N VAL A 53 -5.82 12.33 -12.10
CA VAL A 53 -5.86 10.96 -11.54
C VAL A 53 -6.66 10.04 -12.46
N VAL A 54 -7.85 10.46 -12.90
CA VAL A 54 -8.68 9.70 -13.86
C VAL A 54 -7.99 9.58 -15.23
N GLN A 55 -7.37 10.64 -15.74
CA GLN A 55 -6.62 10.62 -17.00
C GLN A 55 -5.52 9.55 -16.98
N TRP A 56 -4.78 9.40 -15.87
CA TRP A 56 -3.80 8.33 -15.73
C TRP A 56 -4.42 6.95 -15.80
N GLY A 57 -5.57 6.73 -15.15
CA GLY A 57 -6.33 5.48 -15.25
C GLY A 57 -6.74 5.17 -16.69
N LEU A 58 -7.29 6.16 -17.40
CA LEU A 58 -7.69 6.03 -18.80
C LEU A 58 -6.50 5.69 -19.72
N LEU A 59 -5.34 6.32 -19.50
CA LEU A 59 -4.11 6.03 -20.24
C LEU A 59 -3.65 4.58 -20.01
N ARG A 60 -3.71 4.08 -18.77
CA ARG A 60 -3.40 2.66 -18.46
C ARG A 60 -4.38 1.72 -19.13
N CYS A 61 -5.69 2.00 -19.05
CA CYS A 61 -6.71 1.22 -19.75
C CYS A 61 -6.45 1.19 -21.26
N SER A 62 -6.12 2.33 -21.87
CA SER A 62 -5.82 2.42 -23.30
C SER A 62 -4.56 1.62 -23.68
N GLN A 63 -3.50 1.69 -22.87
CA GLN A 63 -2.27 0.92 -23.07
C GLN A 63 -2.54 -0.58 -23.08
N HIS A 64 -3.23 -1.12 -22.07
CA HIS A 64 -3.52 -2.55 -22.01
C HIS A 64 -4.55 -2.99 -23.04
N SER A 65 -5.55 -2.16 -23.35
CA SER A 65 -6.50 -2.44 -24.44
C SER A 65 -5.80 -2.57 -25.79
N ASN A 66 -4.82 -1.71 -26.07
CA ASN A 66 -4.02 -1.80 -27.30
C ASN A 66 -3.10 -3.03 -27.33
N GLN A 67 -2.60 -3.50 -26.18
CA GLN A 67 -1.83 -4.76 -26.12
C GLN A 67 -2.70 -5.98 -26.46
N LEU A 68 -4.00 -5.93 -26.16
CA LEU A 68 -4.95 -7.02 -26.40
C LEU A 68 -5.51 -7.07 -27.83
N LYS A 69 -5.48 -5.96 -28.58
CA LYS A 69 -5.95 -5.88 -29.98
C LYS A 69 -5.25 -6.85 -30.95
N PHE A 70 -4.11 -7.41 -30.55
CA PHE A 70 -3.34 -8.36 -31.36
C PHE A 70 -3.63 -9.83 -31.05
N ALA A 71 -4.63 -10.14 -30.19
CA ALA A 71 -4.80 -11.48 -29.62
C ALA A 71 -5.96 -12.34 -30.20
N ASP A 72 -7.13 -11.78 -30.59
CA ASP A 72 -8.28 -12.57 -31.08
C ASP A 72 -9.33 -11.73 -31.88
N GLU A 73 -9.94 -12.30 -32.93
CA GLU A 73 -10.87 -11.64 -33.88
C GLU A 73 -12.31 -11.47 -33.35
N ASN A 74 -12.80 -12.35 -32.46
CA ASN A 74 -14.14 -12.20 -31.87
C ASN A 74 -14.15 -11.26 -30.64
N GLU A 75 -13.03 -11.16 -29.94
CA GLU A 75 -12.81 -10.24 -28.81
C GLU A 75 -12.64 -8.78 -29.28
N MET A 76 -12.35 -8.58 -30.58
CA MET A 76 -12.09 -7.28 -31.20
C MET A 76 -13.25 -6.30 -31.09
N ASN A 77 -14.51 -6.73 -31.20
CA ASN A 77 -15.64 -5.78 -31.27
C ASN A 77 -15.92 -5.08 -29.93
N ALA A 78 -15.92 -5.82 -28.82
CA ALA A 78 -16.10 -5.26 -27.48
C ALA A 78 -14.89 -4.41 -27.07
N LEU A 79 -13.68 -4.86 -27.40
CA LEU A 79 -12.44 -4.12 -27.18
C LEU A 79 -12.33 -2.87 -28.05
N ALA A 80 -12.86 -2.88 -29.28
CA ALA A 80 -12.88 -1.73 -30.18
C ALA A 80 -13.79 -0.62 -29.63
N ALA A 81 -15.03 -0.97 -29.28
CA ALA A 81 -15.96 -0.01 -28.68
C ALA A 81 -15.38 0.61 -27.39
N LEU A 82 -14.79 -0.22 -26.51
CA LEU A 82 -14.11 0.26 -25.32
C LEU A 82 -12.92 1.17 -25.65
N SER A 83 -12.11 0.81 -26.65
CA SER A 83 -10.96 1.60 -27.08
C SER A 83 -11.34 3.00 -27.57
N ASP A 84 -12.42 3.09 -28.34
CA ASP A 84 -12.90 4.36 -28.89
C ASP A 84 -13.36 5.29 -27.76
N ILE A 85 -14.12 4.74 -26.79
CA ILE A 85 -14.55 5.48 -25.60
C ILE A 85 -13.34 5.93 -24.76
N LEU A 86 -12.35 5.05 -24.56
CA LEU A 86 -11.13 5.39 -23.81
C LEU A 86 -10.32 6.49 -24.50
N LEU A 87 -10.26 6.48 -25.84
CA LEU A 87 -9.58 7.51 -26.61
C LEU A 87 -10.29 8.87 -26.47
N GLU A 88 -11.61 8.90 -26.68
CA GLU A 88 -12.42 10.11 -26.52
C GLU A 88 -12.31 10.67 -25.11
N ALA A 89 -12.44 9.82 -24.10
CA ALA A 89 -12.29 10.20 -22.70
C ALA A 89 -10.91 10.81 -22.41
N THR A 90 -9.85 10.22 -22.97
CA THR A 90 -8.47 10.73 -22.80
C THR A 90 -8.31 12.12 -23.42
N ILE A 91 -8.89 12.36 -24.60
CA ILE A 91 -8.85 13.67 -25.29
C ILE A 91 -9.59 14.73 -24.46
N ILE A 92 -10.77 14.39 -23.92
CA ILE A 92 -11.55 15.30 -23.07
C ILE A 92 -10.77 15.60 -21.78
N SER A 93 -10.18 14.58 -21.14
CA SER A 93 -9.30 14.78 -19.97
C SER A 93 -8.15 15.73 -20.26
N ASP A 94 -7.48 15.57 -21.40
CA ASP A 94 -6.34 16.41 -21.76
C ASP A 94 -6.75 17.87 -21.98
N THR A 95 -7.92 18.08 -22.59
CA THR A 95 -8.52 19.40 -22.77
C THR A 95 -8.84 20.06 -21.42
N LEU A 96 -9.42 19.31 -20.48
CA LEU A 96 -9.70 19.79 -19.12
C LEU A 96 -8.41 20.09 -18.34
N CYS A 97 -7.40 19.22 -18.45
CA CYS A 97 -6.08 19.36 -17.83
C CYS A 97 -5.25 20.52 -18.39
N SER A 98 -5.49 20.91 -19.64
CA SER A 98 -4.85 22.07 -20.28
C SER A 98 -5.42 23.40 -19.77
N GLY A 99 -6.62 23.38 -19.18
CA GLY A 99 -7.21 24.53 -18.50
C GLY A 99 -6.45 24.92 -17.24
N LYS A 100 -6.56 26.19 -16.81
CA LYS A 100 -5.95 26.65 -15.54
C LYS A 100 -6.63 26.02 -14.32
N ASN A 101 -7.96 25.95 -14.35
CA ASN A 101 -8.78 25.42 -13.27
C ASN A 101 -9.94 24.60 -13.85
N VAL A 102 -10.33 23.56 -13.12
CA VAL A 102 -11.55 22.77 -13.38
C VAL A 102 -12.53 23.04 -12.25
N SER A 103 -13.73 23.52 -12.59
CA SER A 103 -14.79 23.76 -11.61
C SER A 103 -15.45 22.46 -11.17
N LEU A 104 -16.14 22.47 -10.02
CA LEU A 104 -16.92 21.32 -9.55
C LEU A 104 -17.91 20.84 -10.61
N MET A 105 -18.63 21.77 -11.25
CA MET A 105 -19.62 21.44 -12.29
C MET A 105 -18.99 20.82 -13.53
N ALA A 106 -17.82 21.30 -13.97
CA ALA A 106 -17.11 20.70 -15.09
C ALA A 106 -16.64 19.27 -14.74
N TRP A 107 -16.13 19.07 -13.52
CA TRP A 107 -15.75 17.76 -13.01
C TRP A 107 -16.94 16.80 -12.91
N THR A 108 -18.06 17.21 -12.31
CA THR A 108 -19.24 16.33 -12.14
C THR A 108 -19.82 15.92 -13.48
N ASN A 109 -19.98 16.87 -14.42
CA ASN A 109 -20.54 16.58 -15.74
C ASN A 109 -19.64 15.61 -16.53
N TRP A 110 -18.33 15.86 -16.54
CA TRP A 110 -17.40 14.99 -17.24
C TRP A 110 -17.33 13.60 -16.61
N ARG A 111 -17.33 13.52 -15.28
CA ARG A 111 -17.34 12.27 -14.51
C ARG A 111 -18.58 11.42 -14.80
N GLU A 112 -19.76 12.03 -14.78
CA GLU A 112 -21.04 11.36 -15.06
C GLU A 112 -21.07 10.83 -16.49
N TRP A 113 -20.74 11.69 -17.47
CA TRP A 113 -20.60 11.26 -18.86
C TRP A 113 -19.63 10.10 -19.02
N LEU A 114 -18.47 10.16 -18.36
CA LEU A 114 -17.44 9.12 -18.45
C LEU A 114 -17.93 7.80 -17.84
N ASN A 115 -18.59 7.86 -16.69
CA ASN A 115 -19.13 6.69 -16.03
C ASN A 115 -20.20 6.02 -16.91
N ASP A 116 -21.12 6.81 -17.46
CA ASP A 116 -22.19 6.31 -18.33
C ASP A 116 -21.66 5.73 -19.64
N SER A 117 -20.58 6.31 -20.16
CA SER A 117 -19.94 5.86 -21.41
C SER A 117 -19.14 4.57 -21.20
N ILE A 118 -18.32 4.48 -20.15
CA ILE A 118 -17.44 3.33 -19.91
C ILE A 118 -18.19 2.15 -19.31
N ALA A 119 -19.21 2.37 -18.47
CA ALA A 119 -19.78 1.31 -17.65
C ALA A 119 -20.28 0.08 -18.42
N PRO A 120 -21.07 0.21 -19.50
CA PRO A 120 -21.56 -0.96 -20.23
C PRO A 120 -20.43 -1.83 -20.79
N SER A 121 -19.45 -1.21 -21.44
CA SER A 121 -18.32 -1.91 -22.08
C SER A 121 -17.34 -2.47 -21.06
N ALA A 122 -17.07 -1.74 -19.98
CA ALA A 122 -16.20 -2.20 -18.90
C ALA A 122 -16.80 -3.38 -18.14
N THR A 123 -18.08 -3.31 -17.78
CA THR A 123 -18.77 -4.44 -17.10
C THR A 123 -18.83 -5.68 -17.99
N ALA A 124 -19.10 -5.52 -19.29
CA ALA A 124 -19.06 -6.63 -20.24
C ALA A 124 -17.67 -7.28 -20.30
N PHE A 125 -16.61 -6.46 -20.39
CA PHE A 125 -15.23 -6.95 -20.37
C PHE A 125 -14.89 -7.68 -19.08
N ILE A 126 -15.11 -7.05 -17.92
CA ILE A 126 -14.78 -7.61 -16.60
C ILE A 126 -15.51 -8.94 -16.39
N ASN A 127 -16.81 -9.03 -16.71
CA ASN A 127 -17.58 -10.25 -16.52
C ASN A 127 -17.13 -11.38 -17.45
N SER A 128 -16.71 -11.05 -18.68
CA SER A 128 -16.26 -12.05 -19.66
C SER A 128 -14.92 -12.67 -19.26
N TYR A 129 -14.06 -11.91 -18.57
CA TYR A 129 -12.70 -12.35 -18.20
C TYR A 129 -12.49 -12.62 -16.71
N ALA A 130 -13.51 -12.44 -15.86
CA ALA A 130 -13.45 -12.73 -14.43
C ALA A 130 -12.78 -14.09 -14.08
N PRO A 131 -13.11 -15.23 -14.72
CA PRO A 131 -12.47 -16.51 -14.40
C PRO A 131 -10.99 -16.58 -14.79
N GLU A 132 -10.58 -15.97 -15.91
CA GLU A 132 -9.18 -15.90 -16.33
C GLU A 132 -8.35 -15.02 -15.40
N ILE A 133 -8.94 -13.90 -14.95
CA ILE A 133 -8.30 -12.97 -14.01
C ILE A 133 -8.10 -13.65 -12.66
N ALA A 134 -9.13 -14.35 -12.18
CA ALA A 134 -9.10 -15.07 -10.91
C ALA A 134 -8.07 -16.21 -10.87
N ALA A 135 -7.66 -16.77 -12.01
CA ALA A 135 -6.69 -17.87 -12.11
C ALA A 135 -5.21 -17.42 -12.22
N THR A 136 -4.97 -16.09 -12.23
CA THR A 136 -3.61 -15.52 -12.33
C THR A 136 -3.06 -15.04 -10.98
N SER A 137 -3.77 -15.30 -9.89
CA SER A 137 -3.37 -14.85 -8.56
C SER A 137 -2.27 -15.77 -8.00
N PRO A 138 -1.13 -15.23 -7.53
CA PRO A 138 -0.15 -16.01 -6.76
C PRO A 138 -0.71 -16.55 -5.45
N LEU A 139 -1.82 -15.97 -4.97
CA LEU A 139 -2.54 -16.44 -3.79
C LEU A 139 -3.53 -17.56 -4.13
N ASP A 140 -3.71 -17.96 -5.40
CA ASP A 140 -4.62 -19.06 -5.77
C ASP A 140 -4.25 -20.38 -5.10
N SER A 141 -2.96 -20.68 -4.95
CA SER A 141 -2.51 -21.88 -4.22
C SER A 141 -2.86 -21.81 -2.73
N LEU A 142 -2.79 -20.61 -2.14
CA LEU A 142 -3.19 -20.37 -0.75
C LEU A 142 -4.71 -20.46 -0.61
N ARG A 143 -5.47 -19.91 -1.58
CA ARG A 143 -6.92 -19.97 -1.65
C ARG A 143 -7.39 -21.43 -1.72
N HIS A 144 -6.79 -22.23 -2.59
CA HIS A 144 -7.10 -23.66 -2.68
C HIS A 144 -6.68 -24.46 -1.44
N GLN A 145 -5.59 -24.08 -0.75
CA GLN A 145 -5.23 -24.72 0.52
C GLN A 145 -6.27 -24.44 1.62
N VAL A 146 -6.78 -23.21 1.69
CA VAL A 146 -7.83 -22.82 2.63
C VAL A 146 -9.19 -23.45 2.26
N GLU A 147 -9.52 -23.54 0.96
CA GLU A 147 -10.75 -24.16 0.45
C GLU A 147 -10.75 -25.69 0.63
N ALA A 148 -9.65 -26.36 0.31
CA ALA A 148 -9.53 -27.82 0.32
C ALA A 148 -9.60 -28.42 1.74
N GLN A 149 -9.35 -27.62 2.77
CA GLN A 149 -9.47 -28.09 4.14
C GLN A 149 -10.92 -28.30 4.61
N GLY A 150 -11.95 -27.90 3.85
CA GLY A 150 -13.35 -28.37 4.01
C GLY A 150 -14.03 -28.15 5.37
N ILE A 151 -13.35 -27.49 6.32
CA ILE A 151 -13.76 -27.33 7.73
C ILE A 151 -14.30 -25.91 7.98
N ILE A 152 -14.19 -25.03 6.99
CA ILE A 152 -14.61 -23.63 7.06
C ILE A 152 -16.03 -23.50 6.48
N GLY A 153 -16.96 -22.88 7.21
CA GLY A 153 -18.28 -22.56 6.67
C GLY A 153 -18.15 -21.69 5.41
N ALA A 154 -19.03 -21.91 4.42
CA ALA A 154 -18.96 -21.24 3.11
C ALA A 154 -18.82 -19.70 3.23
N ASP A 155 -19.43 -19.10 4.26
CA ASP A 155 -19.36 -17.67 4.54
C ASP A 155 -17.95 -17.20 4.92
N VAL A 156 -17.25 -17.93 5.79
CA VAL A 156 -15.88 -17.60 6.21
C VAL A 156 -14.90 -17.84 5.06
N GLN A 157 -15.11 -18.87 4.23
CA GLN A 157 -14.33 -19.07 3.00
C GLN A 157 -14.48 -17.88 2.05
N SER A 158 -15.71 -17.37 1.86
CA SER A 158 -15.93 -16.16 1.05
C SER A 158 -15.23 -14.93 1.64
N ILE A 159 -15.22 -14.76 2.96
CA ILE A 159 -14.54 -13.63 3.62
C ILE A 159 -13.03 -13.71 3.40
N ILE A 160 -12.43 -14.90 3.54
CA ILE A 160 -11.00 -15.10 3.29
C ILE A 160 -10.68 -14.84 1.80
N ALA A 161 -11.50 -15.33 0.88
CA ALA A 161 -11.32 -15.11 -0.56
C ALA A 161 -11.39 -13.61 -0.93
N ASP A 162 -12.30 -12.86 -0.31
CA ASP A 162 -12.39 -11.41 -0.48
C ASP A 162 -11.14 -10.70 0.07
N LEU A 163 -10.64 -11.10 1.25
CA LEU A 163 -9.39 -10.57 1.82
C LEU A 163 -8.18 -10.86 0.93
N MET A 164 -8.08 -12.06 0.37
CA MET A 164 -7.01 -12.41 -0.57
C MET A 164 -7.10 -11.58 -1.85
N SER A 165 -8.32 -11.35 -2.36
CA SER A 165 -8.54 -10.49 -3.53
C SER A 165 -8.10 -9.05 -3.26
N LEU A 166 -8.35 -8.52 -2.06
CA LEU A 166 -7.87 -7.20 -1.64
C LEU A 166 -6.33 -7.14 -1.61
N LEU A 167 -5.66 -8.19 -1.11
CA LEU A 167 -4.20 -8.29 -1.15
C LEU A 167 -3.66 -8.34 -2.58
N ASP A 168 -4.31 -9.06 -3.48
CA ASP A 168 -3.92 -9.08 -4.89
C ASP A 168 -3.99 -7.71 -5.54
N ARG A 169 -5.01 -6.91 -5.21
CA ARG A 169 -5.12 -5.52 -5.69
C ARG A 169 -4.03 -4.63 -5.10
N LEU A 170 -3.74 -4.77 -3.81
CA LEU A 170 -2.64 -4.05 -3.16
C LEU A 170 -1.28 -4.39 -3.79
N ARG A 171 -1.07 -5.62 -4.24
CA ARG A 171 0.17 -6.02 -4.94
C ARG A 171 0.44 -5.17 -6.18
N PHE A 172 -0.58 -4.66 -6.87
CA PHE A 172 -0.36 -3.72 -7.97
C PHE A 172 0.20 -2.38 -7.49
N VAL A 173 -0.17 -1.92 -6.30
CA VAL A 173 0.43 -0.74 -5.67
C VAL A 173 1.90 -1.02 -5.32
N GLU A 174 2.20 -2.21 -4.79
CA GLU A 174 3.58 -2.67 -4.51
C GLU A 174 4.44 -2.65 -5.78
N ILE A 175 3.94 -3.21 -6.89
CA ILE A 175 4.64 -3.20 -8.18
C ILE A 175 4.89 -1.77 -8.68
N LEU A 176 3.95 -0.84 -8.48
CA LEU A 176 4.14 0.55 -8.87
C LEU A 176 5.19 1.26 -7.99
N LEU A 177 5.24 0.94 -6.69
CA LEU A 177 6.26 1.43 -5.75
C LEU A 177 7.65 0.91 -6.12
N GLU A 178 7.79 -0.39 -6.39
CA GLU A 178 9.08 -1.02 -6.74
C GLU A 178 9.66 -0.53 -8.07
N ASN A 179 8.80 -0.16 -9.03
CA ASN A 179 9.21 0.25 -10.37
C ASN A 179 9.25 1.78 -10.57
N ASP A 180 9.23 2.56 -9.48
CA ASP A 180 9.23 4.03 -9.48
C ASP A 180 8.21 4.65 -10.47
N GLN A 181 7.03 4.03 -10.59
CA GLN A 181 5.98 4.47 -11.50
C GLN A 181 5.22 5.68 -10.93
N PRO A 182 4.50 6.47 -11.75
CA PRO A 182 3.66 7.55 -11.26
C PRO A 182 2.62 7.06 -10.24
N LEU A 183 2.78 7.45 -8.97
CA LEU A 183 1.99 6.88 -7.86
C LEU A 183 0.64 7.56 -7.61
N LYS A 184 0.35 8.71 -8.23
CA LYS A 184 -0.94 9.40 -8.01
C LYS A 184 -2.14 8.61 -8.51
N SER A 185 -1.94 7.78 -9.53
CA SER A 185 -2.99 6.89 -10.03
C SER A 185 -3.34 5.78 -9.04
N THR A 186 -2.53 5.52 -8.01
CA THR A 186 -2.87 4.57 -6.95
C THR A 186 -4.11 4.98 -6.17
N LEU A 187 -4.52 6.27 -6.21
CA LEU A 187 -5.80 6.72 -5.64
C LEU A 187 -7.00 5.99 -6.24
N LEU A 188 -6.93 5.60 -7.52
CA LEU A 188 -7.97 4.77 -8.15
C LEU A 188 -8.02 3.38 -7.50
N LEU A 189 -6.85 2.76 -7.31
CA LEU A 189 -6.73 1.42 -6.71
C LEU A 189 -7.18 1.45 -5.24
N PHE A 190 -6.76 2.45 -4.47
CA PHE A 190 -7.20 2.63 -3.09
C PHE A 190 -8.71 2.86 -3.01
N SER A 191 -9.30 3.67 -3.90
CA SER A 191 -10.75 3.86 -3.96
C SER A 191 -11.50 2.53 -4.18
N LEU A 192 -10.99 1.68 -5.08
CA LEU A 192 -11.52 0.33 -5.27
C LEU A 192 -11.39 -0.55 -4.02
N ILE A 193 -10.20 -0.58 -3.41
CA ILE A 193 -9.93 -1.32 -2.18
C ILE A 193 -10.87 -0.87 -1.06
N HIS A 194 -11.12 0.43 -0.94
CA HIS A 194 -12.06 0.98 0.04
C HIS A 194 -13.48 0.44 -0.17
N SER A 195 -14.02 0.59 -1.38
CA SER A 195 -15.37 0.11 -1.72
C SER A 195 -15.53 -1.39 -1.47
N GLU A 196 -14.54 -2.18 -1.90
CA GLU A 196 -14.57 -3.63 -1.69
C GLU A 196 -14.42 -4.03 -0.22
N THR A 197 -13.63 -3.29 0.56
CA THR A 197 -13.51 -3.53 2.00
C THR A 197 -14.81 -3.17 2.73
N GLN A 198 -15.54 -2.14 2.32
CA GLN A 198 -16.87 -1.85 2.87
C GLN A 198 -17.88 -2.98 2.56
N ARG A 199 -17.82 -3.54 1.35
CA ARG A 199 -18.62 -4.72 0.99
C ARG A 199 -18.24 -5.95 1.83
N LEU A 200 -16.94 -6.19 2.01
CA LEU A 200 -16.43 -7.24 2.89
C LEU A 200 -16.93 -7.07 4.33
N LEU A 201 -16.84 -5.87 4.88
CA LEU A 201 -17.30 -5.56 6.23
C LEU A 201 -18.79 -5.84 6.42
N THR A 202 -19.60 -5.60 5.39
CA THR A 202 -21.01 -6.00 5.39
C THR A 202 -21.16 -7.51 5.55
N LYS A 203 -20.38 -8.31 4.81
CA LYS A 203 -20.36 -9.78 4.94
C LYS A 203 -19.87 -10.24 6.31
N VAL A 204 -18.78 -9.66 6.82
CA VAL A 204 -18.22 -9.97 8.15
C VAL A 204 -19.26 -9.70 9.23
N ASN A 205 -19.93 -8.56 9.18
CA ASN A 205 -20.99 -8.21 10.14
C ASN A 205 -22.17 -9.18 10.07
N CYS A 206 -22.61 -9.57 8.86
CA CYS A 206 -23.65 -10.59 8.71
C CYS A 206 -23.21 -11.95 9.26
N ALA A 207 -21.97 -12.38 9.00
CA ALA A 207 -21.44 -13.64 9.52
C ALA A 207 -21.33 -13.61 11.05
N SER A 208 -20.86 -12.50 11.63
CA SER A 208 -20.75 -12.34 13.08
C SER A 208 -22.10 -12.48 13.79
N GLN A 209 -23.20 -11.99 13.19
CA GLN A 209 -24.57 -12.14 13.74
C GLN A 209 -25.07 -13.59 13.78
N LEU A 210 -24.50 -14.47 12.95
CA LEU A 210 -24.89 -15.88 12.87
C LEU A 210 -24.04 -16.79 13.77
N VAL A 211 -22.96 -16.26 14.34
CA VAL A 211 -22.01 -17.00 15.18
C VAL A 211 -22.31 -16.72 16.66
N GLU A 212 -22.19 -17.75 17.50
CA GLU A 212 -22.37 -17.61 18.94
C GLU A 212 -21.28 -16.71 19.55
N GLN A 213 -21.70 -15.78 20.41
CA GLN A 213 -20.79 -14.84 21.08
C GLN A 213 -19.80 -15.57 21.99
N GLY A 214 -18.55 -15.07 22.03
CA GLY A 214 -17.47 -15.64 22.83
C GLY A 214 -16.81 -16.87 22.21
N THR A 215 -17.19 -17.24 20.99
CA THR A 215 -16.42 -18.22 20.20
C THR A 215 -15.19 -17.55 19.56
N PRO A 216 -14.08 -18.28 19.33
CA PRO A 216 -12.90 -17.73 18.66
C PRO A 216 -13.21 -17.14 17.28
N LEU A 217 -14.22 -17.70 16.58
CA LEU A 217 -14.69 -17.17 15.30
C LEU A 217 -15.42 -15.84 15.46
N PHE A 218 -16.29 -15.71 16.46
CA PHE A 218 -16.92 -14.42 16.76
C PHE A 218 -15.87 -13.35 17.07
N ASP A 219 -14.89 -13.66 17.92
CA ASP A 219 -13.84 -12.71 18.31
C ASP A 219 -12.97 -12.28 17.13
N ALA A 220 -12.65 -13.21 16.21
CA ALA A 220 -11.90 -12.89 14.99
C ALA A 220 -12.72 -11.99 14.04
N LEU A 221 -14.00 -12.32 13.82
CA LEU A 221 -14.88 -11.52 12.96
C LEU A 221 -15.13 -10.12 13.55
N ASP A 222 -15.38 -10.03 14.86
CA ASP A 222 -15.54 -8.76 15.57
C ASP A 222 -14.25 -7.93 15.53
N GLY A 223 -13.10 -8.58 15.72
CA GLY A 223 -11.78 -7.94 15.57
C GLY A 223 -11.57 -7.34 14.17
N ILE A 224 -11.96 -8.05 13.10
CA ILE A 224 -11.91 -7.55 11.72
C ILE A 224 -12.87 -6.38 11.55
N ALA A 225 -14.12 -6.52 12.00
CA ALA A 225 -15.15 -5.49 11.92
C ALA A 225 -14.75 -4.21 12.67
N TYR A 226 -13.94 -4.32 13.72
CA TYR A 226 -13.43 -3.19 14.49
C TYR A 226 -12.18 -2.54 13.86
N ILE A 227 -11.17 -3.33 13.52
CA ILE A 227 -9.85 -2.82 13.10
C ILE A 227 -9.89 -2.28 11.66
N ALA A 228 -10.49 -3.01 10.71
CA ALA A 228 -10.43 -2.64 9.31
C ALA A 228 -11.03 -1.25 9.00
N PRO A 229 -12.17 -0.83 9.57
CA PRO A 229 -12.66 0.55 9.39
C PRO A 229 -11.71 1.61 9.95
N MET A 230 -11.01 1.32 11.06
CA MET A 230 -10.06 2.26 11.65
C MET A 230 -8.83 2.44 10.77
N GLU A 231 -8.25 1.35 10.27
CA GLU A 231 -7.10 1.40 9.36
C GLU A 231 -7.48 2.05 8.02
N LEU A 232 -8.65 1.74 7.46
CA LEU A 232 -9.18 2.47 6.30
C LEU A 232 -9.27 3.97 6.59
N ARG A 233 -9.90 4.37 7.70
CA ARG A 233 -10.03 5.80 8.04
C ARG A 233 -8.66 6.46 8.17
N LYS A 234 -7.68 5.80 8.79
CA LYS A 234 -6.31 6.31 8.90
C LYS A 234 -5.69 6.53 7.52
N VAL A 235 -5.79 5.55 6.64
CA VAL A 235 -5.28 5.62 5.26
C VAL A 235 -5.91 6.78 4.49
N PHE A 236 -7.25 6.89 4.50
CA PHE A 236 -7.94 7.91 3.68
C PHE A 236 -7.91 9.31 4.29
N ALA A 237 -8.10 9.43 5.60
CA ALA A 237 -8.18 10.73 6.26
C ALA A 237 -6.81 11.34 6.58
N HIS A 238 -5.73 10.55 6.66
CA HIS A 238 -4.40 11.06 7.03
C HIS A 238 -3.36 10.82 5.92
N GLU A 239 -3.24 9.60 5.43
CA GLU A 239 -2.15 9.25 4.50
C GLU A 239 -2.42 9.72 3.06
N LEU A 240 -3.59 9.41 2.51
CA LEU A 240 -3.95 9.75 1.12
C LEU A 240 -4.57 11.14 0.97
N LEU A 241 -4.90 11.81 2.09
CA LEU A 241 -5.47 13.15 2.08
C LEU A 241 -4.55 14.13 1.33
N GLY A 242 -5.11 14.79 0.31
CA GLY A 242 -4.39 15.77 -0.51
C GLY A 242 -3.33 15.20 -1.46
N LEU A 243 -3.22 13.88 -1.61
CA LEU A 243 -2.18 13.25 -2.45
C LEU A 243 -2.21 13.73 -3.91
N SER A 244 -3.39 14.01 -4.46
CA SER A 244 -3.56 14.51 -5.84
C SER A 244 -2.90 15.87 -6.04
N GLU A 245 -2.81 16.69 -4.99
CA GLU A 245 -2.28 18.06 -5.01
C GLU A 245 -0.77 18.13 -4.73
N LEU A 246 -0.20 17.10 -4.09
CA LEU A 246 1.23 17.03 -3.77
C LEU A 246 2.09 17.06 -5.04
N ARG A 247 3.21 17.78 -4.99
CA ARG A 247 4.14 17.91 -6.14
C ARG A 247 5.44 17.13 -5.97
N GLN A 248 5.87 16.91 -4.73
CA GLN A 248 7.15 16.28 -4.44
C GLN A 248 7.01 14.76 -4.52
N ALA A 249 7.73 14.13 -5.44
CA ALA A 249 7.73 12.68 -5.61
C ALA A 249 8.09 11.91 -4.31
N PRO A 250 9.10 12.33 -3.51
CA PRO A 250 9.41 11.68 -2.24
C PRO A 250 8.23 11.67 -1.24
N ALA A 251 7.53 12.80 -1.12
CA ALA A 251 6.37 12.90 -0.23
C ALA A 251 5.19 12.03 -0.70
N ILE A 252 4.99 11.93 -2.02
CA ILE A 252 3.98 11.04 -2.62
C ILE A 252 4.34 9.58 -2.34
N PHE A 253 5.60 9.20 -2.55
CA PHE A 253 6.09 7.85 -2.28
C PHE A 253 5.87 7.46 -0.82
N ALA A 254 6.33 8.29 0.12
CA ALA A 254 6.18 8.03 1.56
C ALA A 254 4.73 7.77 1.98
N LYS A 255 3.79 8.59 1.47
CA LYS A 255 2.36 8.45 1.79
C LYS A 255 1.76 7.20 1.18
N VAL A 256 2.09 6.87 -0.06
CA VAL A 256 1.59 5.67 -0.75
C VAL A 256 2.16 4.39 -0.13
N GLU A 257 3.46 4.36 0.18
CA GLU A 257 4.12 3.27 0.89
C GLU A 257 3.46 3.03 2.26
N THR A 258 3.24 4.10 3.03
CA THR A 258 2.61 4.01 4.36
C THR A 258 1.17 3.49 4.24
N ALA A 259 0.38 4.05 3.33
CA ALA A 259 -1.00 3.61 3.09
C ALA A 259 -1.08 2.14 2.67
N PHE A 260 -0.20 1.73 1.75
CA PHE A 260 -0.08 0.34 1.32
C PHE A 260 0.27 -0.59 2.49
N GLY A 261 1.29 -0.24 3.27
CA GLY A 261 1.74 -1.06 4.40
C GLY A 261 0.66 -1.26 5.47
N LEU A 262 -0.10 -0.21 5.80
CA LEU A 262 -1.20 -0.29 6.76
C LEU A 262 -2.29 -1.28 6.32
N LEU A 263 -2.74 -1.18 5.06
CA LEU A 263 -3.79 -2.07 4.55
C LEU A 263 -3.28 -3.50 4.33
N GLN A 264 -2.05 -3.66 3.83
CA GLN A 264 -1.44 -4.97 3.65
C GLN A 264 -1.36 -5.71 4.99
N ASP A 265 -0.84 -5.06 6.03
CA ASP A 265 -0.77 -5.63 7.37
C ASP A 265 -2.17 -5.96 7.91
N CYS A 266 -3.14 -5.04 7.79
CA CYS A 266 -4.50 -5.24 8.25
C CYS A 266 -5.16 -6.50 7.62
N PHE A 267 -5.07 -6.65 6.30
CA PHE A 267 -5.67 -7.79 5.60
C PHE A 267 -4.92 -9.10 5.86
N GLN A 268 -3.59 -9.07 5.93
CA GLN A 268 -2.79 -10.25 6.30
C GLN A 268 -3.13 -10.73 7.72
N GLN A 269 -3.21 -9.82 8.70
CA GLN A 269 -3.60 -10.18 10.06
C GLN A 269 -5.02 -10.72 10.13
N SER A 270 -5.95 -10.16 9.35
CA SER A 270 -7.33 -10.65 9.26
C SER A 270 -7.38 -12.10 8.74
N ILE A 271 -6.59 -12.41 7.70
CA ILE A 271 -6.48 -13.78 7.17
C ILE A 271 -5.86 -14.72 8.20
N VAL A 272 -4.77 -14.31 8.86
CA VAL A 272 -4.10 -15.12 9.89
C VAL A 272 -5.05 -15.40 11.06
N ALA A 273 -5.79 -14.40 11.52
CA ALA A 273 -6.76 -14.56 12.61
C ALA A 273 -7.84 -15.59 12.26
N LEU A 274 -8.39 -15.53 11.04
CA LEU A 274 -9.38 -16.51 10.58
C LEU A 274 -8.78 -17.91 10.36
N ALA A 275 -7.55 -17.99 9.85
CA ALA A 275 -6.87 -19.26 9.62
C ALA A 275 -6.54 -19.99 10.95
N LYS A 276 -6.11 -19.24 11.98
CA LYS A 276 -5.74 -19.78 13.30
C LYS A 276 -6.87 -20.45 14.06
N ILE A 277 -8.13 -20.11 13.76
CA ILE A 277 -9.29 -20.76 14.36
C ILE A 277 -9.31 -22.27 14.04
N HIS A 278 -8.77 -22.63 12.88
CA HIS A 278 -8.80 -24.00 12.38
C HIS A 278 -7.50 -24.75 12.65
N ASP A 279 -6.37 -24.07 12.51
CA ASP A 279 -5.07 -24.61 12.83
C ASP A 279 -4.24 -23.55 13.58
N GLU A 280 -4.12 -23.74 14.88
CA GLU A 280 -3.34 -22.86 15.76
C GLU A 280 -1.86 -22.76 15.34
N GLN A 281 -1.36 -23.73 14.56
CA GLN A 281 0.01 -23.73 14.05
C GLN A 281 0.18 -22.83 12.82
N LEU A 282 -0.91 -22.42 12.15
CA LEU A 282 -0.84 -21.49 11.04
C LEU A 282 -0.39 -20.11 11.53
N SER A 283 0.83 -19.74 11.16
CA SER A 283 1.40 -18.42 11.40
C SER A 283 1.45 -17.60 10.12
N GLY A 284 1.52 -16.28 10.25
CA GLY A 284 1.71 -15.38 9.10
C GLY A 284 2.95 -15.71 8.28
N GLU A 285 3.97 -16.32 8.88
CA GLU A 285 5.19 -16.79 8.20
C GLU A 285 4.97 -18.01 7.31
N LEU A 286 4.03 -18.88 7.68
CA LEU A 286 3.66 -20.06 6.89
C LEU A 286 2.74 -19.68 5.73
N ILE A 287 1.88 -18.67 5.93
CA ILE A 287 0.89 -18.22 4.95
C ILE A 287 1.52 -17.23 3.95
N PHE A 288 2.38 -16.32 4.42
CA PHE A 288 2.98 -15.26 3.61
C PHE A 288 4.51 -15.29 3.70
N SER A 289 5.17 -15.62 2.59
CA SER A 289 6.65 -15.64 2.49
C SER A 289 7.28 -14.28 2.80
N ASN A 290 6.61 -13.18 2.44
CA ASN A 290 7.07 -11.82 2.69
C ASN A 290 7.13 -11.48 4.19
N TYR A 291 6.38 -12.19 5.03
CA TYR A 291 6.36 -11.94 6.48
C TYR A 291 7.71 -12.30 7.11
N LYS A 292 8.31 -13.41 6.69
CA LYS A 292 9.66 -13.82 7.13
C LYS A 292 10.72 -12.82 6.71
N THR A 293 10.65 -12.34 5.47
CA THR A 293 11.57 -11.32 4.98
C THR A 293 11.44 -10.00 5.74
N LYS A 294 10.21 -9.50 5.97
CA LYS A 294 9.98 -8.27 6.75
C LYS A 294 10.40 -8.41 8.22
N LEU A 295 10.19 -9.60 8.81
CA LEU A 295 10.65 -9.90 10.17
C LEU A 295 12.17 -9.87 10.25
N ASP A 296 12.87 -10.60 9.39
CA ASP A 296 14.33 -10.65 9.36
C ASP A 296 14.94 -9.25 9.16
N GLN A 297 14.35 -8.47 8.24
CA GLN A 297 14.73 -7.08 7.99
C GLN A 297 14.50 -6.18 9.22
N SER A 298 13.36 -6.34 9.89
CA SER A 298 13.01 -5.53 11.07
C SER A 298 13.87 -5.90 12.29
N LEU A 299 14.19 -7.18 12.48
CA LEU A 299 15.11 -7.65 13.52
C LEU A 299 16.52 -7.10 13.29
N LYS A 300 17.02 -7.19 12.06
CA LYS A 300 18.32 -6.62 11.67
C LYS A 300 18.35 -5.11 11.88
N LEU A 301 17.37 -4.38 11.35
CA LEU A 301 17.26 -2.94 11.50
C LEU A 301 17.25 -2.53 12.98
N ARG A 302 16.44 -3.21 13.80
CA ARG A 302 16.32 -2.93 15.23
C ARG A 302 17.66 -3.11 15.96
N ASN A 303 18.37 -4.19 15.67
CA ASN A 303 19.71 -4.43 16.22
C ASN A 303 20.69 -3.32 15.79
N ASP A 304 20.74 -3.00 14.50
CA ASP A 304 21.71 -2.05 13.96
C ASP A 304 21.42 -0.61 14.42
N LEU A 305 20.14 -0.24 14.58
CA LEU A 305 19.73 1.03 15.19
C LEU A 305 20.18 1.12 16.65
N TRP A 306 20.04 0.05 17.43
CA TRP A 306 20.53 0.02 18.81
C TRP A 306 22.05 0.13 18.88
N VAL A 307 22.77 -0.57 18.00
CA VAL A 307 24.24 -0.47 17.89
C VAL A 307 24.66 0.95 17.58
N MET A 308 24.05 1.57 16.58
CA MET A 308 24.33 2.94 16.20
C MET A 308 24.02 3.91 17.35
N LEU A 309 22.85 3.79 17.99
CA LEU A 309 22.45 4.63 19.12
C LEU A 309 23.46 4.55 20.28
N LYS A 310 23.90 3.35 20.67
CA LYS A 310 24.86 3.20 21.76
C LYS A 310 26.23 3.77 21.43
N ASN A 311 26.70 3.60 20.20
CA ASN A 311 27.96 4.17 19.75
C ASN A 311 27.91 5.71 19.69
N ILE A 312 26.77 6.27 19.29
CA ILE A 312 26.53 7.73 19.32
C ILE A 312 26.56 8.24 20.76
N GLN A 313 25.80 7.62 21.67
CA GLN A 313 25.75 8.01 23.09
C GLN A 313 27.11 7.92 23.77
N HIS A 314 27.91 6.89 23.45
CA HIS A 314 29.26 6.75 23.99
C HIS A 314 30.22 7.82 23.44
N THR A 315 30.19 8.06 22.13
CA THR A 315 31.04 9.06 21.48
C THR A 315 30.67 10.48 21.93
N GLU A 316 29.39 10.74 22.20
CA GLU A 316 28.90 12.01 22.76
C GLU A 316 29.51 12.31 24.14
N GLN A 317 29.67 11.28 25.00
CA GLN A 317 30.27 11.43 26.32
C GLN A 317 31.80 11.66 26.25
N LYS A 318 32.47 11.07 25.26
CA LYS A 318 33.94 11.16 25.08
C LYS A 318 34.29 11.32 23.61
N ILE A 319 34.40 12.56 23.17
CA ILE A 319 34.78 12.91 21.79
C ILE A 319 36.30 12.77 21.63
N GLU A 320 36.74 11.53 21.50
CA GLU A 320 38.12 11.16 21.19
C GLU A 320 38.24 10.74 19.71
N HIS A 321 39.42 10.94 19.11
CA HIS A 321 39.63 10.64 17.69
C HIS A 321 39.34 9.16 17.33
N GLN A 322 39.61 8.23 18.24
CA GLN A 322 39.37 6.80 18.02
C GLN A 322 37.87 6.47 18.04
N HIS A 323 37.11 6.97 19.02
CA HIS A 323 35.65 6.77 19.08
C HIS A 323 34.94 7.39 17.88
N LEU A 324 35.37 8.58 17.45
CA LEU A 324 34.78 9.23 16.28
C LEU A 324 35.07 8.46 14.98
N ALA A 325 36.27 7.89 14.84
CA ALA A 325 36.61 7.05 13.68
C ALA A 325 35.78 5.77 13.64
N ASN A 326 35.60 5.11 14.81
CA ASN A 326 34.73 3.93 14.93
C ASN A 326 33.27 4.27 14.60
N LEU A 327 32.75 5.36 15.18
CA LEU A 327 31.39 5.80 14.92
C LEU A 327 31.15 6.09 13.43
N ARG A 328 32.08 6.77 12.76
CA ARG A 328 31.95 7.05 11.31
C ARG A 328 31.89 5.77 10.49
N LYS A 329 32.64 4.73 10.87
CA LYS A 329 32.56 3.42 10.24
C LYS A 329 31.18 2.79 10.46
N ILE A 330 30.70 2.74 11.70
CA ILE A 330 29.38 2.16 12.04
C ILE A 330 28.26 2.87 11.29
N VAL A 331 28.31 4.20 11.21
CA VAL A 331 27.31 5.00 10.54
C VAL A 331 27.36 4.78 9.01
N ALA A 332 28.56 4.65 8.42
CA ALA A 332 28.71 4.30 7.00
C ALA A 332 28.20 2.88 6.71
N ASP A 333 28.57 1.90 7.54
CA ASP A 333 28.12 0.52 7.45
C ASP A 333 26.58 0.45 7.55
N PHE A 334 25.97 1.24 8.44
CA PHE A 334 24.51 1.36 8.55
C PHE A 334 23.88 1.93 7.27
N LYS A 335 24.46 3.01 6.70
CA LYS A 335 24.00 3.63 5.46
C LYS A 335 23.97 2.64 4.29
N GLU A 336 25.00 1.79 4.17
CA GLU A 336 25.11 0.82 3.07
C GLU A 336 24.29 -0.47 3.31
N SER A 337 24.06 -0.84 4.57
CA SER A 337 23.40 -2.11 4.91
C SER A 337 21.94 -1.93 5.33
N SER A 338 21.67 -1.33 6.48
CA SER A 338 20.37 -1.42 7.13
C SER A 338 19.46 -0.21 6.94
N MET A 339 20.00 0.91 6.44
CA MET A 339 19.20 2.08 6.09
C MET A 339 18.09 1.75 5.08
N ARG A 340 18.33 0.78 4.18
CA ARG A 340 17.34 0.30 3.19
C ARG A 340 16.07 -0.31 3.80
N PHE A 341 16.07 -0.64 5.09
CA PHE A 341 14.94 -1.23 5.80
C PHE A 341 14.13 -0.19 6.61
N LEU A 342 14.56 1.06 6.62
CA LEU A 342 13.78 2.17 7.15
C LEU A 342 12.54 2.44 6.29
N MET A 343 11.50 2.98 6.90
CA MET A 343 10.38 3.54 6.12
C MET A 343 10.90 4.74 5.33
N TYR A 344 10.39 4.96 4.13
CA TYR A 344 10.91 5.99 3.23
C TYR A 344 10.93 7.39 3.86
N LYS A 345 9.92 7.72 4.68
CA LYS A 345 9.82 8.99 5.42
C LYS A 345 11.00 9.26 6.36
N ASP A 346 11.65 8.20 6.85
CA ASP A 346 12.74 8.27 7.83
C ASP A 346 14.13 8.26 7.16
N CYS A 347 14.20 7.82 5.89
CA CYS A 347 15.44 7.72 5.13
C CYS A 347 16.16 9.06 4.99
N GLU A 348 15.46 10.10 4.53
CA GLU A 348 16.10 11.41 4.27
C GLU A 348 16.63 12.06 5.55
N THR A 349 15.83 12.03 6.64
CA THR A 349 16.26 12.59 7.94
C THR A 349 17.46 11.83 8.49
N THR A 350 17.43 10.49 8.41
CA THR A 350 18.56 9.66 8.82
C THR A 350 19.80 9.96 7.98
N GLU A 351 19.69 9.97 6.66
CA GLU A 351 20.81 10.25 5.75
C GLU A 351 21.46 11.61 6.02
N ARG A 352 20.67 12.66 6.25
CA ARG A 352 21.18 13.99 6.61
C ARG A 352 22.01 13.96 7.89
N PHE A 353 21.54 13.29 8.96
CA PHE A 353 22.33 13.14 10.18
C PHE A 353 23.63 12.37 9.95
N ILE A 354 23.57 11.30 9.16
CA ILE A 354 24.74 10.51 8.77
C ILE A 354 25.76 11.39 8.06
N GLU A 355 25.34 12.17 7.06
CA GLU A 355 26.21 13.07 6.32
C GLU A 355 26.80 14.17 7.20
N GLU A 356 26.00 14.77 8.08
CA GLU A 356 26.50 15.74 9.06
C GLU A 356 27.63 15.13 9.93
N ILE A 357 27.50 13.88 10.39
CA ILE A 357 28.54 13.21 11.19
C ILE A 357 29.81 12.91 10.37
N LEU A 358 29.64 12.48 9.12
CA LEU A 358 30.75 12.12 8.25
C LEU A 358 31.57 13.35 7.83
N TYR A 359 30.91 14.48 7.53
CA TYR A 359 31.57 15.67 6.98
C TYR A 359 31.99 16.70 8.03
N THR A 360 31.37 16.73 9.21
CA THR A 360 31.72 17.71 10.25
C THR A 360 33.10 17.42 10.84
N ARG A 361 33.99 18.42 10.81
CA ARG A 361 35.38 18.32 11.31
C ARG A 361 35.56 18.89 12.72
N GLN A 362 34.68 19.79 13.15
CA GLN A 362 34.80 20.45 14.44
C GLN A 362 34.19 19.60 15.57
N PRO A 363 34.94 19.25 16.63
CA PRO A 363 34.43 18.38 17.71
C PRO A 363 33.16 18.91 18.39
N LYS A 364 33.05 20.23 18.57
CA LYS A 364 31.88 20.86 19.21
C LYS A 364 30.62 20.77 18.35
N GLU A 365 30.74 20.94 17.04
CA GLU A 365 29.63 20.81 16.10
C GLU A 365 29.18 19.35 16.01
N VAL A 366 30.14 18.40 15.94
CA VAL A 366 29.85 16.97 15.99
C VAL A 366 29.05 16.63 17.25
N ALA A 367 29.44 17.12 18.43
CA ALA A 367 28.71 16.88 19.68
C ALA A 367 27.22 17.25 19.58
N GLN A 368 26.91 18.40 18.98
CA GLN A 368 25.53 18.86 18.79
C GLN A 368 24.76 18.00 17.79
N VAL A 369 25.44 17.52 16.74
CA VAL A 369 24.85 16.57 15.78
C VAL A 369 24.55 15.24 16.48
N LEU A 370 25.49 14.70 17.26
CA LEU A 370 25.33 13.44 17.99
C LEU A 370 24.17 13.50 18.97
N HIS A 371 24.04 14.59 19.75
CA HIS A 371 22.94 14.78 20.68
C HIS A 371 21.58 14.74 19.98
N ARG A 372 21.43 15.54 18.90
CA ARG A 372 20.20 15.60 18.10
C ARG A 372 19.88 14.25 17.46
N PHE A 373 20.90 13.56 16.95
CA PHE A 373 20.72 12.27 16.31
C PHE A 373 20.37 11.16 17.32
N SER A 374 20.95 11.17 18.52
CA SER A 374 20.59 10.24 19.60
C SER A 374 19.11 10.35 19.95
N ALA A 375 18.60 11.57 20.16
CA ALA A 375 17.18 11.78 20.48
C ALA A 375 16.25 11.33 19.34
N TYR A 376 16.65 11.58 18.08
CA TYR A 376 15.93 11.09 16.91
C TYR A 376 15.92 9.55 16.85
N LEU A 377 17.07 8.91 17.06
CA LEU A 377 17.22 7.45 17.00
C LEU A 377 16.46 6.74 18.12
N GLU A 378 16.36 7.31 19.32
CA GLU A 378 15.50 6.78 20.38
C GLU A 378 14.03 6.74 19.94
N THR A 379 13.57 7.80 19.30
CA THR A 379 12.20 7.88 18.77
C THR A 379 12.00 6.88 17.62
N LEU A 380 12.95 6.83 16.69
CA LEU A 380 12.92 5.92 15.54
C LEU A 380 12.96 4.44 15.98
N LEU A 381 13.81 4.10 16.95
CA LEU A 381 13.86 2.75 17.53
C LEU A 381 12.55 2.39 18.22
N GLY A 382 11.95 3.33 18.96
CA GLY A 382 10.62 3.16 19.53
C GLY A 382 9.56 2.83 18.48
N GLN A 383 9.55 3.57 17.37
CA GLN A 383 8.64 3.32 16.24
C GLN A 383 8.90 1.97 15.55
N VAL A 384 10.17 1.59 15.35
CA VAL A 384 10.53 0.28 14.77
C VAL A 384 10.07 -0.86 15.69
N ASN A 385 10.20 -0.70 17.01
CA ASN A 385 9.73 -1.70 17.98
C ASN A 385 8.21 -1.92 17.96
N MET A 386 7.45 -0.94 17.45
CA MET A 386 5.99 -1.05 17.31
C MET A 386 5.54 -1.73 16.01
N ARG A 387 6.48 -2.17 15.14
CA ARG A 387 6.11 -2.90 13.91
C ARG A 387 5.38 -4.19 14.27
N THR A 388 4.27 -4.44 13.57
CA THR A 388 3.37 -5.60 13.74
C THR A 388 4.12 -6.93 13.72
N VAL A 389 5.09 -7.08 12.81
CA VAL A 389 5.93 -8.28 12.68
C VAL A 389 6.77 -8.58 13.94
N LEU A 390 7.05 -7.58 14.78
CA LEU A 390 7.87 -7.73 16.00
C LEU A 390 7.04 -7.99 17.26
N ALA A 391 5.70 -8.06 17.18
CA ALA A 391 4.83 -8.18 18.35
C ALA A 391 5.16 -9.36 19.27
N THR A 392 5.65 -10.47 18.71
CA THR A 392 6.06 -11.68 19.44
C THR A 392 7.56 -11.77 19.71
N HIS A 393 8.33 -10.75 19.33
CA HIS A 393 9.79 -10.71 19.42
C HIS A 393 10.22 -9.55 20.33
N PRO A 394 10.13 -9.70 21.66
CA PRO A 394 10.62 -8.67 22.57
C PRO A 394 12.08 -8.33 22.27
N PHE A 395 12.46 -7.07 22.50
CA PHE A 395 13.82 -6.64 22.26
C PHE A 395 14.66 -6.73 23.52
N ASP A 396 15.50 -7.76 23.58
CA ASP A 396 16.52 -7.90 24.61
C ASP A 396 17.68 -6.98 24.27
N TYR A 397 17.69 -5.78 24.84
CA TYR A 397 18.71 -4.77 24.62
C TYR A 397 20.12 -5.33 24.88
N PRO A 398 20.90 -5.70 23.85
CA PRO A 398 22.18 -6.35 24.06
C PRO A 398 23.16 -5.34 24.65
N LYS A 399 24.00 -5.81 25.58
CA LYS A 399 25.15 -5.02 26.02
C LYS A 399 26.12 -4.93 24.85
N ILE A 400 26.44 -3.70 24.48
CA ILE A 400 27.40 -3.42 23.42
C ILE A 400 28.71 -3.04 24.08
N GLU A 401 29.76 -3.78 23.77
CA GLU A 401 31.13 -3.35 24.07
C GLU A 401 31.45 -2.23 23.07
N VAL A 402 31.42 -0.98 23.56
CA VAL A 402 31.71 0.23 22.78
C VAL A 402 33.15 0.67 23.00
#